data_AF-A0AAE4TB86-F1
#
_entry.id   AF-A0AAE4TB86-F1
#
_cell.length_a   1.000
_cell.length_b   1.000
_cell.length_c   1.000
_cell.angle_alpha   90.00
_cell.angle_beta   90.00
_cell.angle_gamma   90.00
#
_symmetry.space_group_name_H-M   'P 1'
#
loop_
_entity.id
_entity.type
_entity.pdbx_description
1 polymer ?
#
loop_
_entity_poly.entity_id
_entity_poly.type
_entity_poly.pdbx_seq_one_letter_code
_entity_poly.pdbx_strand_id
1 'polypeptide(L)'
;MEFVVQNAFEIVSILIAASALIYAALAFSASKQAIKATKESEITVLQVKAQDGISDAKRSFLLLQEACLLTRREWENHKSRHFPVLGSDLGRSMFAEPDETRHISEIERTGSKTLNELLASIPKFDAPTSSELHRFIARAQSASTQIERLKLGLEGPKPLRH
;
A
#
# COMPACT_ATOMS: atom_id res chain seq x y z
N MET A 1 -58.11 -42.88 29.74
CA MET A 1 -56.66 -42.72 29.57
C MET A 1 -56.27 -41.51 28.71
N GLU A 2 -57.21 -40.86 28.01
CA GLU A 2 -56.89 -39.76 27.07
C GLU A 2 -56.41 -38.47 27.75
N PHE A 3 -56.94 -38.13 28.93
CA PHE A 3 -56.55 -36.91 29.67
C PHE A 3 -55.10 -36.89 30.18
N VAL A 4 -54.51 -38.06 30.47
CA VAL A 4 -53.11 -38.15 30.95
C VAL A 4 -52.13 -38.01 29.79
N VAL A 5 -52.51 -38.52 28.61
CA VAL A 5 -51.68 -38.46 27.39
C VAL A 5 -51.63 -37.03 26.83
N GLN A 6 -52.73 -36.28 26.91
CA GLN A 6 -52.79 -34.88 26.48
C GLN A 6 -51.87 -33.97 27.32
N ASN A 7 -51.92 -34.10 28.65
CA ASN A 7 -51.05 -33.34 29.55
C ASN A 7 -49.56 -33.74 29.41
N ALA A 8 -49.28 -35.02 29.15
CA ALA A 8 -47.91 -35.48 28.92
C ALA A 8 -47.31 -34.88 27.63
N PHE A 9 -48.10 -34.76 26.56
CA PHE A 9 -47.65 -34.17 25.31
C PHE A 9 -47.34 -32.66 25.45
N GLU A 10 -48.15 -31.94 26.23
CA GLU A 10 -47.95 -30.52 26.51
C GLU A 10 -46.66 -30.27 27.31
N ILE A 11 -46.39 -31.09 28.34
CA ILE A 11 -45.17 -30.99 29.15
C ILE A 11 -43.92 -31.31 28.31
N VAL A 12 -43.98 -32.33 27.45
CA VAL A 12 -42.88 -32.67 26.54
C VAL A 12 -42.63 -31.55 25.53
N SER A 13 -43.68 -30.93 24.99
CA SER A 13 -43.59 -29.75 24.12
C SER A 13 -42.90 -28.57 24.81
N ILE A 14 -43.24 -28.29 26.07
CA ILE A 14 -42.62 -27.21 26.86
C ILE A 14 -41.13 -27.51 27.11
N LEU A 15 -40.78 -28.76 27.43
CA LEU A 15 -39.38 -29.17 27.62
C LEU A 15 -38.56 -29.04 26.33
N ILE A 16 -39.13 -29.42 25.18
CA ILE A 16 -38.50 -29.25 23.87
C ILE A 16 -38.30 -27.77 23.57
N ALA A 17 -39.32 -26.92 23.77
CA ALA A 17 -39.21 -25.49 23.58
C ALA A 17 -38.17 -24.84 24.51
N ALA A 18 -38.11 -25.24 25.77
CA ALA A 18 -37.11 -24.78 26.73
C ALA A 18 -35.69 -25.19 26.32
N SER A 19 -35.50 -26.45 25.89
CA SER A 19 -34.21 -26.93 25.39
C SER A 19 -33.75 -26.18 24.13
N ALA A 20 -34.68 -25.88 23.22
CA ALA A 20 -34.41 -25.08 22.02
C ALA A 20 -33.99 -23.64 22.38
N LEU A 21 -34.62 -23.01 23.38
CA LEU A 21 -34.25 -21.67 23.85
C LEU A 21 -32.86 -21.65 24.48
N ILE A 22 -32.50 -22.66 25.27
CA ILE A 22 -31.16 -22.80 25.85
C ILE A 22 -30.11 -22.97 24.73
N TYR A 23 -30.41 -23.80 23.74
CA TYR A 23 -29.51 -24.02 22.60
C TYR A 23 -29.34 -22.75 21.76
N ALA A 24 -30.41 -21.99 21.54
CA ALA A 24 -30.37 -20.71 20.85
C ALA A 24 -29.54 -19.66 21.63
N ALA A 25 -29.65 -19.62 22.95
CA ALA A 25 -28.87 -18.72 23.80
C ALA A 25 -27.37 -19.05 23.76
N LEU A 26 -27.00 -20.34 23.79
CA LEU A 26 -25.63 -20.82 23.62
C LEU A 26 -25.08 -20.52 22.22
N ALA A 27 -25.87 -20.75 21.17
CA ALA A 27 -25.48 -20.42 19.81
C ALA A 27 -25.24 -18.91 19.63
N PHE A 28 -26.06 -18.06 20.27
CA PHE A 28 -25.90 -16.61 20.22
C PHE A 28 -24.67 -16.11 20.99
N SER A 29 -24.35 -16.71 22.14
CA SER A 29 -23.14 -16.36 22.90
C SER A 29 -21.87 -16.79 22.16
N ALA A 30 -21.85 -18.00 21.58
CA ALA A 30 -20.77 -18.49 20.73
C ALA A 30 -20.59 -17.61 19.49
N SER A 31 -21.69 -17.21 18.84
CA SER A 31 -21.67 -16.29 17.69
C SER A 31 -21.08 -14.93 18.07
N LYS A 32 -21.43 -14.38 19.24
CA LYS A 32 -20.83 -13.12 19.73
C LYS A 32 -19.32 -13.23 19.97
N GLN A 33 -18.86 -14.36 20.50
CA GLN A 33 -17.43 -14.60 20.71
C GLN A 33 -16.69 -14.76 19.37
N ALA A 34 -17.26 -15.53 18.42
CA ALA A 34 -16.73 -15.66 17.08
C ALA A 34 -16.63 -14.31 16.36
N ILE A 35 -17.67 -13.46 16.44
CA ILE A 35 -17.65 -12.12 15.85
C ILE A 35 -16.54 -11.25 16.44
N LYS A 36 -16.29 -11.32 17.75
CA LYS A 36 -15.18 -10.58 18.38
C LYS A 36 -13.82 -11.08 17.87
N ALA A 37 -13.61 -12.39 17.85
CA ALA A 37 -12.38 -13.00 17.35
C ALA A 37 -12.14 -12.66 15.87
N THR A 38 -13.19 -12.68 15.04
CA THR A 38 -13.10 -12.31 13.62
C THR A 38 -12.73 -10.84 13.44
N LYS A 39 -13.28 -9.93 14.24
CA LYS A 39 -12.93 -8.50 14.18
C LYS A 39 -11.47 -8.24 14.53
N GLU A 40 -10.95 -8.90 15.57
CA GLU A 40 -9.54 -8.79 15.95
C GLU A 40 -8.63 -9.37 14.85
N SER A 41 -8.99 -10.54 14.30
CA SER A 41 -8.27 -11.14 13.18
C SER A 41 -8.27 -10.22 11.95
N GLU A 42 -9.40 -9.60 11.61
CA GLU A 42 -9.52 -8.70 10.47
C GLU A 42 -8.61 -7.48 10.61
N ILE A 43 -8.52 -6.89 11.81
CA ILE A 43 -7.62 -5.77 12.08
C ILE A 43 -6.16 -6.19 11.88
N THR A 44 -5.74 -7.37 12.36
CA THR A 44 -4.36 -7.84 12.16
C THR A 44 -4.03 -8.07 10.68
N VAL A 45 -4.96 -8.63 9.91
CA VAL A 45 -4.80 -8.81 8.46
C VAL A 45 -4.67 -7.45 7.76
N LEU A 46 -5.48 -6.47 8.15
CA LEU A 46 -5.40 -5.11 7.61
C LEU A 46 -4.09 -4.40 7.99
N GLN A 47 -3.55 -4.65 9.17
CA GLN A 47 -2.24 -4.12 9.58
C GLN A 47 -1.10 -4.71 8.74
N VAL A 48 -1.10 -6.03 8.52
CA VAL A 48 -0.12 -6.68 7.65
C VAL A 48 -0.23 -6.13 6.24
N LYS A 49 -1.44 -6.02 5.69
CA LYS A 49 -1.66 -5.45 4.35
C LYS A 49 -1.23 -3.98 4.24
N ALA A 50 -1.37 -3.21 5.31
CA ALA A 50 -0.84 -1.84 5.36
C ALA A 50 0.70 -1.81 5.32
N GLN A 51 1.37 -2.73 6.02
CA GLN A 51 2.83 -2.88 5.98
C GLN A 51 3.32 -3.37 4.61
N ASP A 52 2.60 -4.29 3.99
CA ASP A 52 2.87 -4.73 2.62
C ASP A 52 2.75 -3.56 1.65
N GLY A 53 1.71 -2.74 1.76
CA GLY A 53 1.53 -1.54 0.93
C GLY A 53 2.67 -0.51 1.07
N ILE A 54 3.23 -0.34 2.27
CA ILE A 54 4.43 0.50 2.48
C ILE A 54 5.64 -0.13 1.78
N SER A 55 5.81 -1.44 1.93
CA SER A 55 6.92 -2.18 1.32
C SER A 55 6.88 -2.12 -0.20
N ASP A 56 5.69 -2.26 -0.79
CA ASP A 56 5.46 -2.09 -2.22
C ASP A 56 5.80 -0.68 -2.70
N ALA A 57 5.34 0.36 -1.99
CA ALA A 57 5.66 1.74 -2.35
C ALA A 57 7.18 2.02 -2.28
N LYS A 58 7.88 1.49 -1.27
CA LYS A 58 9.34 1.57 -1.18
C LYS A 58 10.03 0.84 -2.33
N ARG A 59 9.54 -0.35 -2.69
CA ARG A 59 10.07 -1.12 -3.82
C ARG A 59 9.90 -0.36 -5.13
N SER A 60 8.73 0.23 -5.37
CA SER A 60 8.47 1.06 -6.55
C SER A 60 9.41 2.26 -6.62
N PHE A 61 9.69 2.89 -5.48
CA PHE A 61 10.65 3.99 -5.38
C PHE A 61 12.09 3.56 -5.67
N LEU A 62 12.55 2.42 -5.15
CA LEU A 62 13.88 1.89 -5.46
C LEU A 62 14.03 1.62 -6.96
N LEU A 63 13.02 1.03 -7.59
CA LEU A 63 13.03 0.81 -9.03
C LEU A 63 13.00 2.13 -9.82
N LEU A 64 12.38 3.19 -9.30
CA LEU A 64 12.43 4.53 -9.90
C LEU A 64 13.86 5.10 -9.82
N GLN A 65 14.51 4.99 -8.66
CA GLN A 65 15.90 5.44 -8.49
C GLN A 65 16.85 4.69 -9.42
N GLU A 66 16.70 3.37 -9.54
CA GLU A 66 17.49 2.58 -10.48
C GLU A 66 17.29 3.06 -11.93
N ALA A 67 16.04 3.27 -12.35
CA ALA A 67 15.74 3.81 -13.67
C ALA A 67 16.37 5.20 -13.88
N CYS A 68 16.26 6.11 -12.90
CA CYS A 68 16.90 7.42 -12.97
C CYS A 68 18.43 7.33 -13.12
N LEU A 69 19.08 6.43 -12.37
CA LEU A 69 20.53 6.22 -12.46
C LEU A 69 20.94 5.66 -13.83
N LEU A 70 20.17 4.71 -14.37
CA LEU A 70 20.41 4.17 -15.71
C LEU A 70 20.28 5.24 -16.78
N THR A 71 19.22 6.06 -16.73
CA THR A 71 19.03 7.16 -17.68
C THR A 71 20.14 8.21 -17.57
N ARG A 72 20.58 8.58 -16.35
CA ARG A 72 21.75 9.46 -16.17
C ARG A 72 23.01 8.91 -16.82
N ARG A 73 23.29 7.61 -16.59
CA ARG A 73 24.45 6.94 -17.20
C ARG A 73 24.35 6.92 -18.73
N GLU A 74 23.16 6.75 -19.28
CA GLU A 74 22.93 6.78 -20.73
C GLU A 74 23.23 8.18 -21.31
N TRP A 75 22.78 9.24 -20.64
CA TRP A 75 23.11 10.62 -20.99
C TRP A 75 24.61 10.92 -20.90
N GLU A 76 25.29 10.46 -19.85
CA GLU A 76 26.76 10.58 -19.72
C GLU A 76 27.51 9.84 -20.84
N ASN A 77 27.06 8.62 -21.17
CA ASN A 77 27.62 7.85 -22.28
C ASN A 77 27.38 8.53 -23.64
N HIS A 78 26.20 9.09 -23.86
CA HIS A 78 25.90 9.85 -25.07
C HIS A 78 26.79 11.11 -25.16
N LYS A 79 26.91 11.86 -24.06
CA LYS A 79 27.77 13.04 -23.98
C LYS A 79 29.22 12.72 -24.25
N SER A 80 29.78 11.68 -23.62
CA SER A 80 31.19 11.28 -23.82
C SER A 80 31.51 10.81 -25.24
N ARG A 81 30.54 10.22 -25.95
CA ARG A 81 30.70 9.78 -27.35
C ARG A 81 30.59 10.93 -28.36
N HIS A 82 29.69 11.88 -28.14
CA HIS A 82 29.40 12.95 -29.11
C HIS A 82 30.10 14.28 -28.83
N PHE A 83 30.51 14.50 -27.58
CA PHE A 83 31.26 15.67 -27.15
C PHE A 83 32.49 15.19 -26.37
N PRO A 84 33.58 14.81 -27.06
CA PRO A 84 34.85 14.60 -26.36
C PRO A 84 35.14 15.86 -25.56
N VAL A 85 35.47 15.70 -24.28
CA VAL A 85 35.74 16.80 -23.35
C VAL A 85 36.97 17.55 -23.85
N LEU A 86 36.76 18.47 -24.78
CA LEU A 86 37.74 19.46 -25.22
C LEU A 86 37.88 20.39 -24.03
N GLY A 87 39.04 20.33 -23.39
CA GLY A 87 39.34 21.11 -22.20
C GLY A 87 39.16 22.61 -22.45
N SER A 88 37.98 23.13 -22.13
CA SER A 88 37.69 24.55 -21.96
C SER A 88 36.22 24.70 -21.59
N ASP A 89 35.88 24.57 -20.31
CA ASP A 89 34.87 25.49 -19.77
C ASP A 89 35.21 25.83 -18.33
N LEU A 90 35.85 26.99 -18.20
CA LEU A 90 36.15 27.63 -16.94
C LEU A 90 34.84 28.10 -16.30
N GLY A 91 34.54 27.56 -15.13
CA GLY A 91 33.85 28.32 -14.08
C GLY A 91 32.32 28.25 -14.02
N ARG A 92 31.62 27.68 -15.00
CA ARG A 92 30.16 27.49 -14.89
C ARG A 92 29.79 26.04 -14.64
N SER A 93 29.73 25.73 -13.35
CA SER A 93 28.99 24.61 -12.78
C SER A 93 29.61 23.20 -12.81
N MET A 94 30.61 22.98 -11.95
CA MET A 94 30.89 21.61 -11.47
C MET A 94 29.70 21.00 -10.68
N PHE A 95 28.68 21.81 -10.35
CA PHE A 95 27.56 21.43 -9.48
C PHE A 95 26.16 21.71 -10.06
N ALA A 96 26.04 22.25 -11.27
CA ALA A 96 24.72 22.38 -11.90
C ALA A 96 24.53 21.21 -12.86
N GLU A 97 23.46 20.47 -12.64
CA GLU A 97 23.01 19.46 -13.60
C GLU A 97 22.75 20.16 -14.95
N PRO A 98 23.20 19.57 -16.07
CA PRO A 98 22.78 20.00 -17.40
C PRO A 98 21.26 20.13 -17.45
N ASP A 99 20.74 21.20 -18.07
CA ASP A 99 19.28 21.42 -18.19
C ASP A 99 18.57 20.19 -18.80
N GLU A 100 19.27 19.43 -19.65
CA GLU A 100 18.82 18.18 -20.28
C GLU A 100 18.61 17.00 -19.32
N THR A 101 19.16 17.04 -18.11
CA THR A 101 19.03 15.97 -17.09
C THR A 101 18.22 16.41 -15.87
N ARG A 102 17.78 17.67 -15.86
CA ARG A 102 17.04 18.29 -14.76
C ARG A 102 15.68 17.63 -14.53
N HIS A 103 15.04 17.11 -15.59
CA HIS A 103 13.81 16.33 -15.46
C HIS A 103 14.00 15.07 -14.62
N ILE A 104 15.18 14.43 -14.69
CA ILE A 104 15.48 13.21 -13.92
C ILE A 104 15.51 13.53 -12.42
N SER A 105 16.16 14.63 -12.02
CA SER A 105 16.23 15.01 -10.60
C SER A 105 14.90 15.56 -10.08
N GLU A 106 14.11 16.24 -10.91
CA GLU A 106 12.73 16.63 -10.58
C GLU A 106 11.82 15.42 -10.38
N ILE A 107 11.92 14.41 -11.24
CA ILE A 107 11.19 13.14 -11.12
C ILE A 107 11.60 12.39 -9.85
N GLU A 108 12.90 12.29 -9.56
CA GLU A 108 13.40 11.63 -8.35
C GLU A 108 12.93 12.35 -7.07
N ARG A 109 12.98 13.69 -7.06
CA ARG A 109 12.45 14.50 -5.96
C ARG A 109 10.94 14.31 -5.76
N THR A 110 10.20 14.24 -6.86
CA THR A 110 8.75 14.00 -6.82
C THR A 110 8.45 12.62 -6.24
N GLY A 111 9.14 11.57 -6.68
CA GLY A 111 8.99 10.23 -6.14
C GLY A 111 9.33 10.15 -4.65
N SER A 112 10.41 10.82 -4.23
CA SER A 112 10.81 10.92 -2.82
C SER A 112 9.77 11.66 -1.98
N LYS A 113 9.22 12.77 -2.50
CA LYS A 113 8.16 13.53 -1.84
C LYS A 113 6.90 12.68 -1.64
N THR A 114 6.45 11.97 -2.68
CA THR A 114 5.27 11.08 -2.61
C THR A 114 5.48 9.95 -1.59
N LEU A 115 6.68 9.37 -1.52
CA LEU A 115 7.00 8.36 -0.51
C LEU A 115 7.01 8.94 0.91
N ASN A 116 7.61 10.12 1.10
CA ASN A 116 7.66 10.80 2.40
C ASN A 116 6.26 11.20 2.89
N GLU A 117 5.38 11.67 1.99
CA GLU A 117 3.99 11.96 2.31
C GLU A 117 3.22 10.69 2.73
N LEU A 118 3.47 9.56 2.06
CA LEU A 118 2.90 8.28 2.46
C LEU A 118 3.37 7.86 3.86
N LEU A 119 4.68 7.92 4.12
CA LEU A 119 5.27 7.58 5.42
C LEU A 119 4.79 8.51 6.54
N ALA A 120 4.62 9.79 6.26
CA ALA A 120 4.07 10.75 7.21
C ALA A 120 2.58 10.49 7.52
N SER A 121 1.86 9.82 6.61
CA SER A 121 0.44 9.47 6.77
C SER A 121 0.19 8.13 7.47
N ILE A 122 1.25 7.46 7.94
CA ILE A 122 1.13 6.19 8.68
C ILE A 122 0.22 6.40 9.90
N PRO A 123 -0.81 5.55 10.10
CA PRO A 123 -1.67 5.63 11.27
C PRO A 123 -0.84 5.51 12.54
N LYS A 124 -1.09 6.37 13.52
CA LYS A 124 -0.44 6.27 14.83
C LYS A 124 -0.87 4.97 15.52
N PHE A 125 0.03 4.40 16.32
CA PHE A 125 -0.11 3.08 16.94
C PHE A 125 -1.25 2.95 17.96
N ASP A 126 -1.93 4.04 18.31
CA ASP A 126 -3.09 4.02 19.20
C ASP A 126 -4.32 3.50 18.45
N ALA A 127 -4.42 2.17 18.36
CA ALA A 127 -5.55 1.40 17.86
C ALA A 127 -6.18 1.94 16.56
N PRO A 128 -5.49 1.85 15.41
CA PRO A 128 -6.02 2.33 14.15
C PRO A 128 -7.33 1.61 13.82
N THR A 129 -8.37 2.37 13.54
CA THR A 129 -9.67 1.82 13.16
C THR A 129 -9.56 1.09 11.81
N SER A 130 -10.39 0.07 11.59
CA SER A 130 -10.42 -0.67 10.30
C SER A 130 -10.58 0.29 9.10
N SER A 131 -11.39 1.33 9.23
CA SER A 131 -11.56 2.38 8.22
C SER A 131 -10.29 3.18 7.93
N GLU A 132 -9.49 3.50 8.94
CA GLU A 132 -8.22 4.21 8.76
C GLU A 132 -7.18 3.33 8.07
N LEU A 133 -7.12 2.05 8.43
CA LEU A 133 -6.26 1.07 7.76
C LEU A 133 -6.64 0.90 6.29
N HIS A 134 -7.93 0.77 5.98
CA HIS A 134 -8.40 0.71 4.59
C HIS A 134 -8.04 1.96 3.79
N ARG A 135 -8.23 3.15 4.38
CA ARG A 135 -7.88 4.42 3.74
C ARG A 135 -6.38 4.52 3.51
N PHE A 136 -5.58 4.05 4.46
CA PHE A 136 -4.13 4.02 4.34
C PHE A 136 -3.66 3.05 3.24
N ILE A 137 -4.22 1.83 3.18
CA ILE A 137 -3.91 0.85 2.13
C ILE A 137 -4.21 1.44 0.74
N ALA A 138 -5.36 2.08 0.56
CA ALA A 138 -5.71 2.73 -0.71
C ALA A 138 -4.73 3.85 -1.08
N ARG A 139 -4.29 4.65 -0.09
CA ARG A 139 -3.25 5.67 -0.31
C ARG A 139 -1.90 5.05 -0.68
N ALA A 140 -1.48 3.98 -0.01
CA ALA A 140 -0.24 3.28 -0.29
C ALA A 140 -0.22 2.72 -1.72
N GLN A 141 -1.31 2.10 -2.15
CA GLN A 141 -1.47 1.60 -3.53
C GLN A 141 -1.43 2.73 -4.56
N SER A 142 -2.13 3.84 -4.27
CA SER A 142 -2.12 5.03 -5.13
C SER A 142 -0.71 5.63 -5.24
N ALA A 143 0.00 5.79 -4.12
CA ALA A 143 1.36 6.30 -4.07
C ALA A 143 2.33 5.39 -4.83
N SER A 144 2.23 4.07 -4.65
CA SER A 144 3.04 3.11 -5.42
C SER A 144 2.82 3.28 -6.93
N THR A 145 1.56 3.33 -7.37
CA THR A 145 1.22 3.52 -8.79
C THR A 145 1.70 4.86 -9.33
N GLN A 146 1.60 5.94 -8.55
CA GLN A 146 2.11 7.25 -8.92
C GLN A 146 3.63 7.22 -9.12
N ILE A 147 4.37 6.61 -8.19
CA ILE A 147 5.82 6.45 -8.27
C ILE A 147 6.22 5.61 -9.47
N GLU A 148 5.48 4.55 -9.80
CA GLU A 148 5.75 3.74 -10.99
C GLU A 148 5.55 4.53 -12.28
N ARG A 149 4.49 5.35 -12.37
CA ARG A 149 4.21 6.18 -13.54
C ARG A 149 5.26 7.25 -13.79
N LEU A 150 5.94 7.73 -12.74
CA LEU A 150 7.02 8.69 -12.87
C LEU A 150 8.17 8.17 -13.76
N LYS A 151 8.38 6.86 -13.83
CA LYS A 151 9.37 6.26 -14.74
C LYS A 151 9.09 6.54 -16.21
N LEU A 152 7.82 6.72 -16.58
CA LEU A 152 7.42 7.02 -17.97
C LEU A 152 7.84 8.43 -18.40
N GLY A 153 8.10 9.33 -17.44
CA GLY A 153 8.63 10.67 -17.71
C GLY A 153 10.14 10.72 -17.91
N LEU A 154 10.85 9.59 -17.77
CA LEU A 154 12.30 9.53 -17.99
C LEU A 154 12.58 9.53 -19.50
N GLU A 155 12.90 10.71 -20.03
CA GLU A 155 13.39 10.84 -21.41
C GLU A 155 14.87 10.46 -21.50
N GLY A 156 15.17 9.50 -22.39
CA GLY A 156 16.53 9.15 -22.78
C GLY A 156 17.11 10.12 -23.81
N PRO A 157 18.42 10.02 -24.09
CA PRO A 157 19.08 10.88 -25.08
C PRO A 157 18.46 10.72 -26.47
N LYS A 158 18.09 11.85 -27.08
CA LYS A 158 17.56 11.85 -28.45
C LYS A 158 18.72 11.56 -29.42
N PRO A 159 18.54 10.63 -30.38
CA PRO A 159 19.56 10.40 -31.39
C PRO A 159 19.75 11.68 -32.19
N LEU A 160 21.00 12.14 -32.31
CA LEU A 160 21.35 13.24 -33.19
C LEU A 160 21.05 12.79 -34.63
N ARG A 161 20.03 13.41 -35.25
CA ARG A 161 19.77 13.22 -36.69
C ARG A 161 21.00 13.70 -37.47
N HIS A 162 21.63 12.78 -38.19
CA HIS A 162 22.64 13.07 -39.21
C HIS A 162 22.06 13.94 -40.32
#